data_AF-A0A497NLC7-F1
#
_entry.id   AF-A0A497NLC7-F1
#
_cell.length_a   1.000
_cell.length_b   1.000
_cell.length_c   1.000
_cell.angle_alpha   90.00
_cell.angle_beta   90.00
_cell.angle_gamma   90.00
#
_symmetry.space_group_name_H-M   'P 1'
#
loop_
_entity.id
_entity.type
_entity.pdbx_description
1 polymer ?
#
loop_
_entity_poly.entity_id
_entity_poly.type
_entity_poly.pdbx_seq_one_letter_code
_entity_poly.pdbx_strand_id
1 'polypeptide(L)'
;MRDSNLETVIKKMKRKFKSVDALEGVRQESRGYLPSCVLPIDYVLGMPGFPLGRVVEIYGFESVGKSAIIAALIGACHQFGGFAALCDSEFSYTDNWAQMFGVIPKDLLMLNTDNLQLVGEQFVYLCNELNDSVSPVVLALDSVAATPVLEEVDSDLSGKSLGLHARTLSRIFRQLTSLIAKLNALFVATNQMKEKIGVYGSSGYTKIGGHSFDFHCAVQIQLKKTQLIKNDEDEVVGLRLDVFCVKNKLSRPYLRSSVDFYFDSGFDDSRAVLGLASQWGLVKKSGGGWYEFQGRKYQGNLPADVLEGIEKTVISTFYGELAPKVLQVRQLRKQGVSCVNDVSTIEGGKASEVPREEGT
;
A
#
# COMPACT_ATOMS: atom_id res chain seq x y z
N MET A 1 -27.37 -23.89 32.53
CA MET A 1 -27.76 -22.80 33.46
C MET A 1 -27.11 -21.44 33.16
N ARG A 2 -26.01 -21.34 32.37
CA ARG A 2 -25.40 -20.03 32.03
C ARG A 2 -26.09 -19.29 30.86
N ASP A 3 -26.89 -19.96 30.03
CA ASP A 3 -27.44 -19.35 28.79
C ASP A 3 -28.71 -18.50 28.98
N SER A 4 -29.68 -18.89 29.80
CA SER A 4 -30.99 -18.20 29.85
C SER A 4 -30.93 -16.77 30.41
N ASN A 5 -30.02 -16.53 31.37
CA ASN A 5 -29.83 -15.20 31.95
C ASN A 5 -29.05 -14.29 30.98
N LEU A 6 -28.05 -14.85 30.29
CA LEU A 6 -27.26 -14.12 29.30
C LEU A 6 -28.13 -13.69 28.10
N GLU A 7 -28.96 -14.58 27.58
CA GLU A 7 -29.92 -14.26 26.51
C GLU A 7 -30.92 -13.16 26.92
N THR A 8 -31.40 -13.23 28.16
CA THR A 8 -32.29 -12.22 28.73
C THR A 8 -31.61 -10.85 28.83
N VAL A 9 -30.35 -10.82 29.26
CA VAL A 9 -29.53 -9.60 29.31
C VAL A 9 -29.29 -9.06 27.90
N ILE A 10 -28.89 -9.90 26.94
CA ILE A 10 -28.70 -9.52 25.54
C ILE A 10 -29.98 -8.91 24.96
N LYS A 11 -31.14 -9.52 25.20
CA LYS A 11 -32.44 -9.02 24.73
C LYS A 11 -32.80 -7.67 25.35
N LYS A 12 -32.56 -7.49 26.65
CA LYS A 12 -32.76 -6.19 27.33
C LYS A 12 -31.81 -5.13 26.79
N MET A 13 -30.56 -5.48 26.52
CA MET A 13 -29.57 -4.58 25.94
C MET A 13 -29.94 -4.19 24.51
N LYS A 14 -30.29 -5.14 23.63
CA LYS A 14 -30.80 -4.88 22.27
C LYS A 14 -32.01 -3.95 22.23
N ARG A 15 -32.94 -4.13 23.17
CA ARG A 15 -34.14 -3.29 23.28
C ARG A 15 -33.80 -1.87 23.73
N LYS A 16 -32.82 -1.71 24.63
CA LYS A 16 -32.44 -0.41 25.20
C LYS A 16 -31.45 0.35 24.31
N PHE A 17 -30.56 -0.35 23.63
CA PHE A 17 -29.47 0.20 22.83
C PHE A 17 -29.49 -0.45 21.44
N LYS A 18 -29.79 0.36 20.41
CA LYS A 18 -29.80 -0.08 19.00
C LYS A 18 -28.42 -0.52 18.48
N SER A 19 -27.35 -0.28 19.24
CA SER A 19 -25.96 -0.56 18.91
C SER A 19 -25.44 -1.92 19.41
N VAL A 20 -26.30 -2.76 19.96
CA VAL A 20 -25.91 -4.05 20.55
C VAL A 20 -26.23 -5.18 19.59
N ASP A 21 -25.25 -5.61 18.81
CA ASP A 21 -25.32 -6.86 18.07
C ASP A 21 -24.90 -8.02 18.98
N ALA A 22 -25.56 -9.19 18.88
CA ALA A 22 -25.16 -10.35 19.67
C ALA A 22 -23.79 -10.83 19.20
N LEU A 23 -22.91 -11.21 20.13
CA LEU A 23 -21.53 -11.65 19.91
C LEU A 23 -21.38 -12.94 19.08
N GLU A 24 -22.47 -13.56 18.63
CA GLU A 24 -22.41 -14.67 17.69
C GLU A 24 -22.15 -14.15 16.27
N GLY A 25 -20.89 -14.20 15.86
CA GLY A 25 -20.49 -13.95 14.47
C GLY A 25 -19.96 -12.55 14.17
N VAL A 26 -20.02 -11.59 15.10
CA VAL A 26 -19.36 -10.29 14.93
C VAL A 26 -17.89 -10.40 15.34
N ARG A 27 -17.10 -11.19 14.61
CA ARG A 27 -15.71 -10.79 14.44
C ARG A 27 -15.77 -9.47 13.66
N GLN A 28 -15.02 -8.45 14.06
CA GLN A 28 -14.74 -7.33 13.15
C GLN A 28 -13.81 -7.86 12.02
N GLU A 29 -14.25 -8.87 11.28
CA GLU A 29 -13.65 -9.26 10.03
C GLU A 29 -13.82 -8.09 9.06
N SER A 30 -12.77 -7.84 8.28
CA SER A 30 -12.82 -6.86 7.21
C SER A 30 -14.04 -7.17 6.34
N ARG A 31 -14.88 -6.18 6.00
CA ARG A 31 -16.04 -6.41 5.10
C ARG A 31 -15.62 -6.58 3.63
N GLY A 32 -14.32 -6.82 3.39
CA GLY A 32 -13.70 -6.95 2.08
C GLY A 32 -12.24 -6.54 2.10
N TYR A 33 -11.51 -6.83 1.03
CA TYR A 33 -10.11 -6.43 0.87
C TYR A 33 -9.94 -5.77 -0.49
N LEU A 34 -9.08 -4.75 -0.56
CA LEU A 34 -8.61 -4.15 -1.81
C LEU A 34 -7.17 -4.62 -2.07
N PRO A 35 -6.95 -5.53 -3.03
CA PRO A 35 -5.59 -5.88 -3.46
C PRO A 35 -4.86 -4.63 -3.96
N SER A 36 -3.60 -4.44 -3.58
CA SER A 36 -2.72 -3.50 -4.27
C SER A 36 -2.33 -4.01 -5.67
N CYS A 37 -2.57 -5.30 -5.91
CA CYS A 37 -2.16 -6.06 -7.10
C CYS A 37 -0.64 -6.18 -7.26
N VAL A 38 0.10 -5.91 -6.18
CA VAL A 38 1.54 -6.13 -6.04
C VAL A 38 1.73 -7.18 -4.96
N LEU A 39 2.02 -8.41 -5.38
CA LEU A 39 1.95 -9.59 -4.53
C LEU A 39 2.79 -9.49 -3.24
N PRO A 40 4.03 -8.96 -3.24
CA PRO A 40 4.82 -8.76 -2.03
C PRO A 40 4.15 -7.88 -0.98
N ILE A 41 3.46 -6.83 -1.42
CA ILE A 41 2.80 -5.87 -0.54
C ILE A 41 1.57 -6.52 0.08
N ASP A 42 0.75 -7.20 -0.72
CA ASP A 42 -0.43 -7.90 -0.20
C ASP A 42 -0.04 -9.12 0.66
N TYR A 43 1.04 -9.81 0.31
CA TYR A 43 1.55 -10.98 1.03
C TYR A 43 1.90 -10.67 2.49
N VAL A 44 2.56 -9.55 2.77
CA VAL A 44 2.93 -9.20 4.15
C VAL A 44 1.73 -8.84 5.03
N LEU A 45 0.57 -8.58 4.43
CA LEU A 45 -0.68 -8.38 5.17
C LEU A 45 -1.24 -9.70 5.69
N GLY A 46 -0.79 -10.84 5.16
CA GLY A 46 -1.35 -12.16 5.49
C GLY A 46 -2.84 -12.27 5.16
N MET A 47 -3.31 -11.47 4.20
CA MET A 47 -4.69 -11.29 3.73
C MET A 47 -4.62 -10.96 2.23
N PRO A 48 -5.68 -11.16 1.43
CA PRO A 48 -5.62 -10.97 -0.02
C PRO A 48 -5.57 -9.49 -0.47
N GLY A 49 -5.25 -8.55 0.43
CA GLY A 49 -5.18 -7.13 0.15
C GLY A 49 -5.34 -6.25 1.39
N PHE A 50 -5.43 -4.94 1.17
CA PHE A 50 -5.63 -3.94 2.21
C PHE A 50 -7.06 -4.03 2.77
N PRO A 51 -7.23 -4.00 4.10
CA PRO A 51 -8.53 -4.20 4.71
C PRO A 51 -9.42 -2.96 4.56
N LEU A 52 -10.59 -3.14 3.96
CA LEU A 52 -11.63 -2.11 3.90
C LEU A 52 -12.21 -1.82 5.29
N GLY A 53 -12.67 -0.59 5.49
CA GLY A 53 -13.18 -0.09 6.77
C GLY A 53 -12.09 0.19 7.80
N ARG A 54 -10.83 0.31 7.39
CA ARG A 54 -9.67 0.47 8.29
C ARG A 54 -8.74 1.59 7.84
N VAL A 55 -7.96 2.07 8.81
CA VAL A 55 -6.84 3.00 8.61
C VAL A 55 -5.54 2.19 8.47
N VAL A 56 -4.80 2.47 7.41
CA VAL A 56 -3.49 1.88 7.11
C VAL A 56 -2.45 2.97 6.97
N GLU A 57 -1.29 2.76 7.59
CA GLU A 57 -0.15 3.67 7.46
C GLU A 57 0.99 2.99 6.70
N ILE A 58 1.58 3.72 5.78
CA ILE A 58 2.78 3.31 5.05
C ILE A 58 3.88 4.30 5.39
N TYR A 59 4.96 3.84 5.99
CA TYR A 59 6.01 4.73 6.46
C TYR A 59 7.41 4.23 6.13
N GLY A 60 8.35 5.15 6.05
CA GLY A 60 9.72 4.86 5.67
C GLY A 60 10.52 6.15 5.52
N PHE A 61 11.77 6.01 5.10
CA PHE A 61 12.57 7.17 4.70
C PHE A 61 12.01 7.82 3.41
N GLU A 62 12.65 8.90 3.00
CA GLU A 62 12.38 9.54 1.72
C GLU A 62 12.72 8.61 0.55
N SER A 63 12.00 8.76 -0.56
CA SER A 63 12.28 8.05 -1.82
C SER A 63 12.31 6.51 -1.74
N VAL A 64 11.49 5.91 -0.86
CA VAL A 64 11.34 4.44 -0.74
C VAL A 64 10.00 3.90 -1.27
N GLY A 65 9.33 4.64 -2.16
CA GLY A 65 8.13 4.16 -2.87
C GLY A 65 6.81 4.23 -2.07
N LYS A 66 6.70 5.08 -1.03
CA LYS A 66 5.47 5.23 -0.22
C LYS A 66 4.27 5.67 -1.08
N SER A 67 4.43 6.76 -1.82
CA SER A 67 3.44 7.30 -2.75
C SER A 67 3.10 6.31 -3.86
N ALA A 68 4.06 5.49 -4.29
CA ALA A 68 3.84 4.47 -5.32
C ALA A 68 2.83 3.40 -4.85
N ILE A 69 2.86 3.02 -3.56
CA ILE A 69 1.84 2.12 -3.02
C ILE A 69 0.46 2.79 -2.99
N ILE A 70 0.37 4.08 -2.65
CA ILE A 70 -0.90 4.82 -2.73
C ILE A 70 -1.42 4.84 -4.17
N ALA A 71 -0.57 5.17 -5.14
CA ALA A 71 -0.95 5.15 -6.55
C ALA A 71 -1.40 3.76 -7.01
N ALA A 72 -0.72 2.69 -6.57
CA ALA A 72 -1.13 1.32 -6.84
C ALA A 72 -2.50 0.98 -6.24
N LEU A 73 -2.81 1.46 -5.04
CA LEU A 73 -4.11 1.27 -4.41
C LEU A 73 -5.22 2.06 -5.10
N ILE A 74 -4.97 3.31 -5.47
CA ILE A 74 -5.92 4.15 -6.23
C ILE A 74 -6.19 3.51 -7.60
N GLY A 75 -5.13 3.11 -8.31
CA GLY A 75 -5.27 2.45 -9.61
C GLY A 75 -6.05 1.15 -9.49
N ALA A 76 -5.76 0.31 -8.49
CA ALA A 76 -6.57 -0.87 -8.21
C ALA A 76 -8.03 -0.50 -7.90
N CYS A 77 -8.28 0.52 -7.07
CA CYS A 77 -9.63 0.99 -6.75
C CYS A 77 -10.44 1.32 -8.01
N HIS A 78 -9.87 2.13 -8.91
CA HIS A 78 -10.54 2.50 -10.16
C HIS A 78 -10.83 1.28 -11.05
N GLN A 79 -9.87 0.37 -11.19
CA GLN A 79 -10.09 -0.84 -11.99
C GLN A 79 -11.16 -1.74 -11.39
N PHE A 80 -11.34 -1.72 -10.07
CA PHE A 80 -12.41 -2.40 -9.35
C PHE A 80 -13.75 -1.64 -9.40
N GLY A 81 -13.84 -0.52 -10.13
CA GLY A 81 -15.04 0.30 -10.25
C GLY A 81 -15.35 1.14 -9.01
N GLY A 82 -14.35 1.35 -8.16
CA GLY A 82 -14.46 2.10 -6.91
C GLY A 82 -14.20 3.59 -7.08
N PHE A 83 -14.27 4.29 -5.94
CA PHE A 83 -14.03 5.73 -5.83
C PHE A 83 -12.74 5.99 -5.06
N ALA A 84 -11.95 6.96 -5.50
CA ALA A 84 -10.74 7.37 -4.80
C ALA A 84 -10.66 8.89 -4.63
N ALA A 85 -10.17 9.30 -3.46
CA ALA A 85 -9.78 10.68 -3.19
C ALA A 85 -8.35 10.72 -2.64
N LEU A 86 -7.56 11.68 -3.10
CA LEU A 86 -6.17 11.90 -2.69
C LEU A 86 -5.99 13.33 -2.20
N CYS A 87 -5.50 13.47 -0.97
CA CYS A 87 -4.92 14.70 -0.48
C CYS A 87 -3.39 14.59 -0.59
N ASP A 88 -2.83 15.30 -1.57
CA ASP A 88 -1.38 15.36 -1.82
C ASP A 88 -0.80 16.64 -1.20
N SER A 89 -0.37 16.53 0.04
CA SER A 89 0.34 17.59 0.77
C SER A 89 1.82 17.70 0.38
N GLU A 90 2.37 16.69 -0.30
CA GLU A 90 3.76 16.71 -0.79
C GLU A 90 3.89 17.30 -2.20
N PHE A 91 2.78 17.64 -2.87
CA PHE A 91 2.73 18.18 -4.23
C PHE A 91 3.56 17.36 -5.24
N SER A 92 3.55 16.03 -5.05
CA SER A 92 4.40 15.09 -5.79
C SER A 92 3.65 14.34 -6.89
N TYR A 93 2.32 14.44 -6.91
CA TYR A 93 1.46 13.75 -7.86
C TYR A 93 1.58 14.32 -9.28
N THR A 94 1.70 13.44 -10.28
CA THR A 94 1.54 13.78 -11.70
C THR A 94 0.73 12.70 -12.43
N ASP A 95 -0.08 13.11 -13.39
CA ASP A 95 -0.95 12.20 -14.17
C ASP A 95 -0.17 11.07 -14.84
N ASN A 96 0.92 11.41 -15.54
CA ASN A 96 1.75 10.43 -16.27
C ASN A 96 2.31 9.37 -15.33
N TRP A 97 2.83 9.79 -14.18
CA TRP A 97 3.39 8.87 -13.20
C TRP A 97 2.31 7.99 -12.57
N ALA A 98 1.15 8.58 -12.24
CA ALA A 98 0.04 7.85 -11.63
C ALA A 98 -0.58 6.81 -12.58
N GLN A 99 -0.64 7.11 -13.88
CA GLN A 99 -1.15 6.19 -14.91
C GLN A 99 -0.36 4.88 -14.98
N MET A 100 0.95 4.89 -14.68
CA MET A 100 1.77 3.65 -14.61
C MET A 100 1.20 2.64 -13.60
N PHE A 101 0.51 3.13 -12.57
CA PHE A 101 -0.12 2.30 -11.55
C PHE A 101 -1.58 1.95 -11.85
N GLY A 102 -2.10 2.42 -12.99
CA GLY A 102 -3.49 2.24 -13.42
C GLY A 102 -4.45 3.28 -12.86
N VAL A 103 -3.94 4.39 -12.32
CA VAL A 103 -4.78 5.53 -11.90
C VAL A 103 -5.44 6.12 -13.14
N ILE A 104 -6.69 6.55 -12.98
CA ILE A 104 -7.49 7.21 -14.01
C ILE A 104 -7.66 8.66 -13.54
N PRO A 105 -6.84 9.62 -14.00
CA PRO A 105 -6.78 10.96 -13.40
C PRO A 105 -8.13 11.67 -13.38
N LYS A 106 -8.93 11.55 -14.44
CA LYS A 106 -10.28 12.11 -14.54
C LYS A 106 -11.27 11.62 -13.48
N ASP A 107 -11.02 10.45 -12.89
CA ASP A 107 -11.89 9.80 -11.91
C ASP A 107 -11.32 9.95 -10.48
N LEU A 108 -10.14 10.56 -10.32
CA LEU A 108 -9.51 10.81 -9.02
C LEU A 108 -9.95 12.16 -8.45
N LEU A 109 -10.55 12.15 -7.26
CA LEU A 109 -10.83 13.39 -6.54
C LEU A 109 -9.56 13.90 -5.83
N MET A 110 -8.96 14.96 -6.35
CA MET A 110 -7.84 15.65 -5.70
C MET A 110 -8.34 16.64 -4.65
N LEU A 111 -7.84 16.51 -3.42
CA LEU A 111 -8.14 17.38 -2.28
C LEU A 111 -6.93 18.28 -2.00
N ASN A 112 -7.10 19.58 -2.19
CA ASN A 112 -6.07 20.57 -1.88
C ASN A 112 -6.37 21.18 -0.51
N THR A 113 -5.38 21.15 0.38
CA THR A 113 -5.51 21.67 1.74
C THR A 113 -4.19 22.22 2.24
N ASP A 114 -4.28 23.29 3.03
CA ASP A 114 -3.09 23.95 3.59
C ASP A 114 -2.75 23.48 5.00
N ASN A 115 -3.64 22.71 5.66
CA ASN A 115 -3.44 22.23 7.01
C ASN A 115 -4.24 20.97 7.34
N LEU A 116 -3.83 20.31 8.42
CA LEU A 116 -4.35 19.01 8.84
C LEU A 116 -5.81 19.05 9.30
N GLN A 117 -6.28 20.17 9.85
CA GLN A 117 -7.68 20.34 10.25
C GLN A 117 -8.61 20.29 9.03
N LEU A 118 -8.26 21.01 7.96
CA LEU A 118 -9.01 21.00 6.70
C LEU A 118 -8.99 19.62 6.04
N VAL A 119 -7.87 18.90 6.09
CA VAL A 119 -7.80 17.49 5.66
C VAL A 119 -8.86 16.65 6.37
N GLY A 120 -8.94 16.78 7.69
CA GLY A 120 -9.93 16.08 8.50
C GLY A 120 -11.37 16.45 8.13
N GLU A 121 -11.66 17.74 7.98
CA GLU A 121 -12.99 18.24 7.63
C GLU A 121 -13.44 17.77 6.24
N GLN A 122 -12.57 17.86 5.24
CA GLN A 122 -12.86 17.40 3.88
C GLN A 122 -13.12 15.89 3.83
N PHE A 123 -12.31 15.07 4.50
CA PHE A 123 -12.55 13.63 4.54
C PHE A 123 -13.82 13.28 5.33
N VAL A 124 -14.12 13.97 6.43
CA VAL A 124 -15.39 13.79 7.16
C VAL A 124 -16.58 14.14 6.28
N TYR A 125 -16.53 15.27 5.57
CA TYR A 125 -17.57 15.69 4.65
C TYR A 125 -17.78 14.64 3.56
N LEU A 126 -16.69 14.23 2.90
CA LEU A 126 -16.72 13.21 1.84
C LEU A 126 -17.30 11.87 2.34
N CYS A 127 -16.94 11.42 3.55
CA CYS A 127 -17.48 10.19 4.12
C CYS A 127 -18.98 10.27 4.43
N ASN A 128 -19.53 11.47 4.67
CA ASN A 128 -20.96 11.66 4.91
C ASN A 128 -21.76 11.76 3.61
N GLU A 129 -21.17 12.27 2.54
CA GLU A 129 -21.80 12.39 1.21
C GLU A 129 -21.78 11.08 0.42
N LEU A 130 -20.78 10.22 0.64
CA LEU A 130 -20.70 8.92 0.00
C LEU A 130 -21.70 7.93 0.63
N ASN A 131 -22.47 7.27 -0.23
CA ASN A 131 -23.38 6.20 0.17
C ASN A 131 -22.66 4.85 0.16
N ASP A 132 -23.12 3.89 0.98
CA ASP A 132 -22.58 2.53 1.10
C ASP A 132 -22.62 1.71 -0.21
N SER A 133 -23.31 2.20 -1.25
CA SER A 133 -23.37 1.57 -2.58
C SER A 133 -22.10 1.77 -3.41
N VAL A 134 -21.24 2.71 -3.05
CA VAL A 134 -19.96 2.94 -3.74
C VAL A 134 -18.90 2.12 -3.02
N SER A 135 -18.37 1.07 -3.67
CA SER A 135 -17.32 0.22 -3.10
C SER A 135 -16.47 -0.43 -4.20
N PRO A 136 -15.14 -0.49 -4.07
CA PRO A 136 -14.33 0.01 -2.95
C PRO A 136 -14.23 1.54 -2.89
N VAL A 137 -13.91 2.09 -1.72
CA VAL A 137 -13.59 3.52 -1.52
C VAL A 137 -12.18 3.63 -0.95
N VAL A 138 -11.32 4.45 -1.57
CA VAL A 138 -9.96 4.75 -1.08
C VAL A 138 -9.85 6.23 -0.74
N LEU A 139 -9.47 6.53 0.49
CA LEU A 139 -9.17 7.87 0.99
C LEU A 139 -7.67 7.92 1.29
N ALA A 140 -6.91 8.70 0.53
CA ALA A 140 -5.46 8.73 0.60
C ALA A 140 -4.92 10.08 1.09
N LEU A 141 -3.96 10.06 2.02
CA LEU A 141 -3.23 11.24 2.48
C LEU A 141 -1.72 11.05 2.28
N ASP A 142 -1.12 11.87 1.42
CA ASP A 142 0.30 11.86 1.10
C ASP A 142 0.90 13.25 1.33
N SER A 143 1.42 13.61 2.51
CA SER A 143 1.66 12.79 3.70
C SER A 143 1.23 13.47 4.99
N VAL A 144 1.11 12.67 6.06
CA VAL A 144 0.86 13.18 7.42
C VAL A 144 1.96 14.14 7.86
N ALA A 145 3.20 13.81 7.55
CA ALA A 145 4.38 14.55 7.97
C ALA A 145 4.49 15.96 7.34
N ALA A 146 4.09 16.09 6.08
CA ALA A 146 4.18 17.33 5.31
C ALA A 146 3.04 18.31 5.62
N THR A 147 1.95 17.84 6.22
CA THR A 147 0.76 18.67 6.45
C THR A 147 0.90 19.46 7.75
N PRO A 148 1.03 20.80 7.72
CA PRO A 148 1.15 21.59 8.94
C PRO A 148 -0.16 21.61 9.72
N VAL A 149 -0.07 21.94 11.00
CA VAL A 149 -1.27 22.20 11.80
C VAL A 149 -1.70 23.66 11.60
N LEU A 150 -3.00 23.97 11.62
CA LEU A 150 -3.52 25.34 11.42
C LEU A 150 -2.77 26.39 12.27
N GLU A 151 -2.52 26.10 13.55
CA GLU A 151 -1.81 27.03 14.43
C GLU A 151 -0.33 27.25 14.02
N GLU A 152 0.30 26.30 13.33
CA GLU A 152 1.64 26.47 12.73
C GLU A 152 1.60 27.33 11.46
N VAL A 153 0.47 27.36 10.76
CA VAL A 153 0.25 28.23 9.60
C VAL A 153 0.00 29.68 10.05
N ASP A 154 -0.79 29.85 11.11
CA ASP A 154 -1.19 31.17 11.62
C ASP A 154 -0.11 31.87 12.46
N SER A 155 0.92 31.16 12.91
CA SER A 155 1.93 31.73 13.81
C SER A 155 3.33 31.15 13.60
N ASP A 156 4.35 32.01 13.78
CA ASP A 156 5.77 31.69 13.61
C ASP A 156 6.31 30.89 14.82
N LEU A 157 5.72 29.72 15.06
CA LEU A 157 5.98 28.87 16.22
C LEU A 157 7.10 27.87 15.96
N SER A 158 8.35 28.31 16.10
CA SER A 158 9.49 27.42 16.21
C SER A 158 9.53 26.75 17.60
N GLY A 159 9.06 25.49 17.71
CA GLY A 159 9.41 24.61 18.84
C GLY A 159 8.27 24.00 19.69
N LYS A 160 6.99 24.25 19.39
CA LYS A 160 5.84 23.59 20.08
C LYS A 160 5.08 22.55 19.21
N SER A 161 5.58 22.26 18.01
CA SER A 161 4.87 21.57 16.91
C SER A 161 4.49 20.12 17.17
N LEU A 162 5.42 19.27 17.66
CA LEU A 162 5.22 17.82 17.70
C LEU A 162 4.03 17.36 18.56
N GLY A 163 3.84 17.99 19.72
CA GLY A 163 2.71 17.67 20.62
C GLY A 163 1.37 18.20 20.11
N LEU A 164 1.39 19.28 19.33
CA LEU A 164 0.20 19.85 18.71
C LEU A 164 -0.29 18.93 17.58
N HIS A 165 0.62 18.55 16.69
CA HIS A 165 0.35 17.66 15.57
C HIS A 165 -0.30 16.34 16.02
N ALA A 166 0.24 15.69 17.07
CA ALA A 166 -0.33 14.46 17.62
C ALA A 166 -1.76 14.64 18.18
N ARG A 167 -2.04 15.78 18.84
CA ARG A 167 -3.38 16.07 19.37
C ARG A 167 -4.39 16.30 18.25
N THR A 168 -3.99 17.03 17.21
CA THR A 168 -4.84 17.30 16.04
C THR A 168 -5.20 16.00 15.31
N LEU A 169 -4.20 15.15 15.03
CA LEU A 169 -4.44 13.82 14.45
C LEU A 169 -5.41 13.00 15.31
N SER A 170 -5.18 12.93 16.62
CA SER A 170 -6.07 12.19 17.55
C SER A 170 -7.52 12.67 17.49
N ARG A 171 -7.73 14.00 17.37
CA ARG A 171 -9.08 14.59 17.29
C ARG A 171 -9.77 14.20 15.98
N ILE A 172 -9.07 14.34 14.86
CA ILE A 172 -9.59 14.02 13.52
C ILE A 172 -9.92 12.53 13.44
N PHE A 173 -8.96 11.66 13.72
CA PHE A 173 -9.14 10.21 13.55
C PHE A 173 -10.11 9.61 14.56
N ARG A 174 -10.38 10.25 15.71
CA ARG A 174 -11.46 9.82 16.61
C ARG A 174 -12.84 9.89 15.95
N GLN A 175 -13.08 10.90 15.11
CA GLN A 175 -14.30 11.02 14.34
C GLN A 175 -14.23 10.19 13.05
N LEU A 176 -13.11 10.29 12.33
CA LEU A 176 -12.99 9.68 11.00
C LEU A 176 -12.99 8.14 11.05
N THR A 177 -12.41 7.52 12.08
CA THR A 177 -12.33 6.04 12.18
C THR A 177 -13.72 5.38 12.16
N SER A 178 -14.74 5.99 12.79
CA SER A 178 -16.09 5.42 12.79
C SER A 178 -16.78 5.57 11.43
N LEU A 179 -16.55 6.70 10.74
CA LEU A 179 -17.06 6.95 9.39
C LEU A 179 -16.44 6.00 8.37
N ILE A 180 -15.11 5.84 8.39
CA ILE A 180 -14.36 4.89 7.55
C ILE A 180 -14.93 3.48 7.72
N ALA A 181 -15.14 3.04 8.96
CA ALA A 181 -15.68 1.71 9.24
C ALA A 181 -17.13 1.54 8.77
N LYS A 182 -17.95 2.58 8.89
CA LYS A 182 -19.35 2.58 8.43
C LYS A 182 -19.43 2.47 6.90
N LEU A 183 -18.69 3.34 6.19
CA LEU A 183 -18.61 3.42 4.74
C LEU A 183 -17.86 2.23 4.11
N ASN A 184 -17.16 1.43 4.93
CA ASN A 184 -16.25 0.39 4.46
C ASN A 184 -15.15 0.94 3.53
N ALA A 185 -14.66 2.15 3.81
CA ALA A 185 -13.58 2.78 3.06
C ALA A 185 -12.20 2.30 3.55
N LEU A 186 -11.23 2.22 2.66
CA LEU A 186 -9.82 2.13 3.02
C LEU A 186 -9.27 3.54 3.19
N PHE A 187 -8.82 3.89 4.38
CA PHE A 187 -8.03 5.10 4.58
C PHE A 187 -6.55 4.73 4.61
N VAL A 188 -5.75 5.32 3.72
CA VAL A 188 -4.31 5.09 3.62
C VAL A 188 -3.56 6.39 3.78
N ALA A 189 -2.53 6.41 4.62
CA ALA A 189 -1.68 7.59 4.78
C ALA A 189 -0.21 7.23 4.70
N THR A 190 0.59 8.11 4.08
CA THR A 190 2.05 8.01 4.18
C THR A 190 2.58 8.80 5.37
N ASN A 191 3.71 8.33 5.91
CA ASN A 191 4.44 9.04 6.94
C ASN A 191 5.96 8.87 6.73
N GLN A 192 6.74 9.81 7.26
CA GLN A 192 8.19 9.80 7.14
C GLN A 192 8.86 9.32 8.44
N MET A 193 9.98 8.62 8.28
CA MET A 193 10.90 8.28 9.37
C MET A 193 12.01 9.32 9.44
N LYS A 194 12.33 9.77 10.66
CA LYS A 194 13.49 10.60 10.96
C LYS A 194 14.39 9.92 11.98
N GLU A 195 15.67 10.21 11.89
CA GLU A 195 16.62 9.86 12.94
C GLU A 195 16.27 10.62 14.22
N LYS A 196 16.20 9.88 15.32
CA LYS A 196 16.05 10.47 16.64
C LYS A 196 17.43 10.95 17.07
N ILE A 197 17.59 12.27 17.17
CA ILE A 197 18.78 12.86 17.80
C ILE A 197 18.67 12.57 19.30
N GLY A 198 19.41 11.56 19.76
CA GLY A 198 19.53 11.21 21.18
C GLY A 198 20.76 11.85 21.82
N VAL A 199 20.67 12.16 23.12
CA VAL A 199 21.83 12.47 23.96
C VAL A 199 22.46 11.14 24.40
N TYR A 200 23.71 10.90 23.98
CA TYR A 200 24.55 9.72 24.25
C TYR A 200 23.97 8.34 23.85
N GLY A 201 24.43 7.80 22.72
CA GLY A 201 24.57 6.35 22.51
C GLY A 201 23.35 5.53 22.08
N SER A 202 22.17 6.13 21.88
CA SER A 202 21.05 5.44 21.21
C SER A 202 20.70 6.14 19.90
N SER A 203 21.08 5.53 18.77
CA SER A 203 20.48 5.84 17.48
C SER A 203 19.17 5.08 17.39
N GLY A 204 18.07 5.82 17.25
CA GLY A 204 16.74 5.26 17.05
C GLY A 204 16.06 5.98 15.91
N TYR A 205 15.09 5.34 15.27
CA TYR A 205 14.26 6.00 14.26
C TYR A 205 12.88 6.25 14.84
N THR A 206 12.34 7.45 14.61
CA THR A 206 10.97 7.81 15.03
C THR A 206 10.19 8.32 13.84
N LYS A 207 8.87 8.13 13.87
CA LYS A 207 7.96 8.74 12.91
C LYS A 207 7.59 10.15 13.33
N ILE A 208 7.21 10.97 12.36
CA ILE A 208 6.69 12.32 12.58
C ILE A 208 5.23 12.22 13.04
N GLY A 209 4.78 13.13 13.92
CA GLY A 209 3.40 13.16 14.46
C GLY A 209 3.17 12.36 15.76
N GLY A 210 4.22 11.77 16.35
CA GLY A 210 4.15 11.03 17.61
C GLY A 210 3.36 9.71 17.52
N HIS A 211 3.16 9.05 18.66
CA HIS A 211 2.51 7.73 18.73
C HIS A 211 0.98 7.75 18.58
N SER A 212 0.36 8.93 18.45
CA SER A 212 -1.11 9.01 18.50
C SER A 212 -1.77 8.35 17.29
N PHE A 213 -1.20 8.54 16.10
CA PHE A 213 -1.70 7.97 14.85
C PHE A 213 -1.58 6.44 14.86
N ASP A 214 -0.57 5.90 15.55
CA ASP A 214 -0.37 4.46 15.71
C ASP A 214 -1.62 3.78 16.25
N PHE A 215 -2.32 4.37 17.22
CA PHE A 215 -3.48 3.74 17.85
C PHE A 215 -4.67 3.58 16.89
N HIS A 216 -4.83 4.52 15.96
CA HIS A 216 -5.88 4.52 14.94
C HIS A 216 -5.58 3.53 13.80
N CYS A 217 -4.30 3.33 13.48
CA CYS A 217 -3.89 2.40 12.43
C CYS A 217 -4.18 0.93 12.81
N ALA A 218 -4.86 0.22 11.91
CA ALA A 218 -5.07 -1.22 12.01
C ALA A 218 -3.90 -2.00 11.40
N VAL A 219 -3.32 -1.46 10.33
CA VAL A 219 -2.14 -2.00 9.66
C VAL A 219 -1.09 -0.89 9.55
N GLN A 220 0.18 -1.25 9.75
CA GLN A 220 1.30 -0.36 9.48
C GLN A 220 2.36 -1.13 8.68
N ILE A 221 2.76 -0.56 7.54
CA ILE A 221 3.76 -1.11 6.64
C ILE A 221 4.98 -0.19 6.68
N GLN A 222 6.13 -0.77 7.00
CA GLN A 222 7.42 -0.11 6.89
C GLN A 222 8.06 -0.46 5.54
N LEU A 223 8.47 0.57 4.80
CA LEU A 223 9.25 0.43 3.57
C LEU A 223 10.70 0.85 3.80
N LYS A 224 11.63 0.04 3.29
CA LYS A 224 13.06 0.35 3.29
C LYS A 224 13.70 0.02 1.96
N LYS A 225 14.51 0.93 1.43
CA LYS A 225 15.42 0.62 0.34
C LYS A 225 16.51 -0.33 0.84
N THR A 226 16.68 -1.47 0.17
CA THR A 226 17.74 -2.44 0.46
C THR A 226 18.85 -2.41 -0.58
N GLN A 227 18.52 -2.16 -1.84
CA GLN A 227 19.49 -2.16 -2.94
C GLN A 227 19.10 -1.15 -4.02
N LEU A 228 20.10 -0.61 -4.71
CA LEU A 228 19.91 0.09 -5.99
C LEU A 228 19.92 -0.95 -7.12
N ILE A 229 18.98 -0.82 -8.05
CA ILE A 229 18.96 -1.61 -9.27
C ILE A 229 19.62 -0.77 -10.36
N LYS A 230 20.62 -1.35 -11.03
CA LYS A 230 21.36 -0.69 -12.09
C LYS A 230 21.21 -1.44 -13.41
N ASN A 231 21.20 -0.71 -14.52
CA ASN A 231 21.27 -1.28 -15.87
C ASN A 231 22.72 -1.65 -16.25
N ASP A 232 22.92 -2.12 -17.47
CA ASP A 232 24.24 -2.51 -17.98
C ASP A 232 25.21 -1.33 -18.12
N GLU A 233 24.70 -0.10 -18.12
CA GLU A 233 25.46 1.16 -18.17
C GLU A 233 25.78 1.73 -16.77
N ASP A 234 25.52 0.97 -15.70
CA ASP A 234 25.71 1.34 -14.29
C ASP A 234 24.82 2.50 -13.80
N GLU A 235 23.79 2.88 -14.57
CA GLU A 235 22.79 3.87 -14.19
C GLU A 235 21.75 3.27 -13.24
N VAL A 236 21.32 4.05 -12.24
CA VAL A 236 20.30 3.61 -11.28
C VAL A 236 18.92 3.73 -11.91
N VAL A 237 18.34 2.59 -12.27
CA VAL A 237 17.01 2.49 -12.92
C VAL A 237 15.89 2.11 -11.94
N GLY A 238 16.24 1.73 -10.71
CA GLY A 238 15.24 1.36 -9.73
C GLY A 238 15.81 1.03 -8.34
N LEU A 239 14.93 0.55 -7.49
CA LEU A 239 15.17 0.25 -6.08
C LEU A 239 14.63 -1.14 -5.75
N ARG A 240 15.37 -1.90 -4.96
CA ARG A 240 14.80 -3.03 -4.22
C ARG A 240 14.29 -2.53 -2.88
N LEU A 241 13.03 -2.83 -2.59
CA LEU A 241 12.33 -2.42 -1.38
C LEU A 241 12.02 -3.62 -0.49
N ASP A 242 12.42 -3.55 0.78
CA ASP A 242 11.91 -4.40 1.86
C ASP A 242 10.57 -3.84 2.32
N VAL A 243 9.56 -4.70 2.31
CA VAL A 243 8.21 -4.42 2.76
C VAL A 243 7.98 -5.19 4.05
N PHE A 244 7.73 -4.48 5.15
CA PHE A 244 7.61 -5.08 6.47
C PHE A 244 6.32 -4.66 7.17
N CYS A 245 5.42 -5.61 7.42
CA CYS A 245 4.19 -5.34 8.14
C CYS A 245 4.45 -5.31 9.66
N VAL A 246 4.74 -4.13 10.21
CA VAL A 246 5.12 -3.97 11.63
C VAL A 246 3.95 -4.12 12.59
N LYS A 247 2.74 -3.82 12.10
CA LYS A 247 1.50 -3.90 12.87
C LYS A 247 0.40 -4.43 11.99
N ASN A 248 -0.35 -5.40 12.50
CA ASN A 248 -1.52 -5.94 11.85
C ASN A 248 -2.52 -6.38 12.92
N LYS A 249 -3.69 -5.73 12.97
CA LYS A 249 -4.78 -6.08 13.91
C LYS A 249 -5.71 -7.17 13.35
N LEU A 250 -5.52 -7.60 12.09
CA LEU A 250 -6.43 -8.50 11.39
C LEU A 250 -5.79 -9.86 11.05
N SER A 251 -4.47 -9.89 10.88
CA SER A 251 -3.67 -11.10 10.64
C SER A 251 -2.34 -11.04 11.39
N ARG A 252 -1.48 -12.03 11.18
CA ARG A 252 -0.17 -12.14 11.84
C ARG A 252 0.72 -10.93 11.47
N PRO A 253 1.19 -10.13 12.44
CA PRO A 253 2.18 -9.09 12.18
C PRO A 253 3.58 -9.70 11.97
N TYR A 254 4.52 -8.84 11.55
CA TYR A 254 5.94 -9.11 11.37
C TYR A 254 6.30 -10.00 10.16
N LEU A 255 5.42 -10.07 9.17
CA LEU A 255 5.74 -10.65 7.87
C LEU A 255 6.57 -9.67 7.03
N ARG A 256 7.50 -10.22 6.24
CA ARG A 256 8.38 -9.47 5.33
C ARG A 256 8.33 -10.04 3.93
N SER A 257 8.51 -9.16 2.95
CA SER A 257 8.70 -9.50 1.56
C SER A 257 9.58 -8.45 0.90
N SER A 258 10.03 -8.74 -0.32
CA SER A 258 10.81 -7.81 -1.13
C SER A 258 10.11 -7.60 -2.46
N VAL A 259 10.13 -6.36 -2.95
CA VAL A 259 9.63 -5.99 -4.28
C VAL A 259 10.64 -5.09 -4.96
N ASP A 260 10.76 -5.22 -6.28
CA ASP A 260 11.56 -4.30 -7.07
C ASP A 260 10.66 -3.17 -7.57
N PHE A 261 11.20 -1.96 -7.57
CA PHE A 261 10.53 -0.75 -8.00
C PHE A 261 11.39 -0.02 -9.01
N TYR A 262 10.96 -0.02 -10.26
CA TYR A 262 11.62 0.68 -11.36
C TYR A 262 10.96 2.04 -11.57
N PHE A 263 11.74 3.07 -11.87
CA PHE A 263 11.24 4.44 -11.93
C PHE A 263 10.32 4.70 -13.13
N ASP A 264 10.49 3.94 -14.21
CA ASP A 264 9.77 4.05 -15.48
C ASP A 264 8.60 3.06 -15.62
N SER A 265 8.58 2.01 -14.81
CA SER A 265 7.69 0.86 -14.99
C SER A 265 6.98 0.42 -13.70
N GLY A 266 7.32 1.03 -12.57
CA GLY A 266 6.66 0.78 -11.29
C GLY A 266 7.10 -0.52 -10.63
N PHE A 267 6.16 -1.23 -10.00
CA PHE A 267 6.48 -2.43 -9.23
C PHE A 267 6.66 -3.66 -10.12
N ASP A 268 7.78 -4.35 -9.96
CA ASP A 268 8.03 -5.69 -10.47
C ASP A 268 8.10 -6.69 -9.30
N ASP A 269 7.19 -7.65 -9.33
CA ASP A 269 7.12 -8.71 -8.32
C ASP A 269 7.39 -10.12 -8.87
N SER A 270 7.90 -10.23 -10.10
CA SER A 270 8.17 -11.50 -10.77
C SER A 270 9.07 -12.42 -9.94
N ARG A 271 10.08 -11.84 -9.26
CA ARG A 271 10.96 -12.57 -8.34
C ARG A 271 10.20 -13.16 -7.14
N ALA A 272 9.27 -12.40 -6.58
CA ALA A 272 8.46 -12.84 -5.45
C ALA A 272 7.42 -13.90 -5.86
N VAL A 273 6.81 -13.75 -7.04
CA VAL A 273 5.91 -14.75 -7.63
C VAL A 273 6.62 -16.09 -7.77
N LEU A 274 7.83 -16.10 -8.37
CA LEU A 274 8.62 -17.33 -8.50
C LEU A 274 9.08 -17.89 -7.14
N GLY A 275 9.40 -17.02 -6.18
CA GLY A 275 9.76 -17.41 -4.82
C GLY A 275 8.62 -18.15 -4.12
N LEU A 276 7.41 -17.57 -4.15
CA LEU A 276 6.21 -18.16 -3.56
C LEU A 276 5.78 -19.42 -4.29
N ALA A 277 5.88 -19.46 -5.63
CA ALA A 277 5.62 -20.67 -6.40
C ALA A 277 6.50 -21.83 -5.94
N SER A 278 7.78 -21.55 -5.67
CA SER A 278 8.70 -22.56 -5.14
C SER A 278 8.37 -22.96 -3.71
N GLN A 279 8.04 -22.00 -2.86
CA GLN A 279 7.70 -22.23 -1.45
C GLN A 279 6.43 -23.07 -1.30
N TRP A 280 5.44 -22.86 -2.16
CA TRP A 280 4.17 -23.59 -2.15
C TRP A 280 4.23 -24.91 -2.93
N GLY A 281 5.38 -25.29 -3.47
CA GLY A 281 5.55 -26.52 -4.25
C GLY A 281 4.84 -26.51 -5.61
N LEU A 282 4.44 -25.33 -6.10
CA LEU A 282 3.85 -25.14 -7.43
C LEU A 282 4.92 -25.26 -8.54
N VAL A 283 6.15 -24.86 -8.21
CA VAL A 283 7.33 -25.02 -9.06
C VAL A 283 8.41 -25.73 -8.26
N LYS A 284 8.97 -26.83 -8.77
CA LYS A 284 10.13 -27.47 -8.11
C LYS A 284 11.42 -26.91 -8.71
N LYS A 285 12.30 -26.40 -7.87
CA LYS A 285 13.68 -26.07 -8.27
C LYS A 285 14.59 -27.25 -7.99
N SER A 286 15.39 -27.65 -8.98
CA SER A 286 16.45 -28.64 -8.85
C SER A 286 17.81 -27.98 -9.09
N GLY A 287 18.89 -28.59 -8.59
CA GLY A 287 20.26 -28.07 -8.79
C GLY A 287 20.60 -27.88 -10.27
N GLY A 288 21.46 -26.91 -10.59
CA GLY A 288 21.89 -26.63 -11.97
C GLY A 288 20.94 -25.75 -12.80
N GLY A 289 20.06 -24.97 -12.15
CA GLY A 289 19.15 -24.04 -12.83
C GLY A 289 17.92 -24.71 -13.46
N TRP A 290 17.50 -25.86 -12.93
CA TRP A 290 16.35 -26.62 -13.43
C TRP A 290 15.07 -26.26 -12.68
N TYR A 291 13.98 -26.10 -13.43
CA TYR A 291 12.63 -25.84 -12.94
C TYR A 291 11.66 -26.91 -13.45
N GLU A 292 10.75 -27.37 -12.61
CA GLU A 292 9.63 -28.23 -13.01
C GLU A 292 8.31 -27.52 -12.73
N PHE A 293 7.49 -27.36 -13.76
CA PHE A 293 6.15 -26.77 -13.67
C PHE A 293 5.17 -27.61 -14.50
N GLN A 294 4.04 -28.00 -13.88
CA GLN A 294 3.00 -28.85 -14.51
C GLN A 294 3.56 -30.12 -15.18
N GLY A 295 4.54 -30.77 -14.54
CA GLY A 295 5.17 -32.01 -15.03
C GLY A 295 6.18 -31.83 -16.18
N ARG A 296 6.41 -30.60 -16.64
CA ARG A 296 7.44 -30.28 -17.64
C ARG A 296 8.67 -29.67 -16.98
N LYS A 297 9.85 -30.02 -17.49
CA LYS A 297 11.15 -29.53 -17.00
C LYS A 297 11.70 -28.45 -17.94
N TYR A 298 12.27 -27.41 -17.34
CA TYR A 298 12.89 -26.26 -18.01
C TYR A 298 14.27 -26.03 -17.40
N GLN A 299 15.21 -25.53 -18.20
CA GLN A 299 16.57 -25.22 -17.78
C GLN A 299 16.89 -23.76 -18.10
N GLY A 300 17.49 -23.04 -17.14
CA GLY A 300 17.86 -21.64 -17.34
C GLY A 300 16.66 -20.70 -17.21
N ASN A 301 16.53 -19.76 -18.15
CA ASN A 301 15.42 -18.81 -18.16
C ASN A 301 14.11 -19.49 -18.55
N LEU A 302 13.06 -19.22 -17.80
CA LEU A 302 11.72 -19.75 -18.07
C LEU A 302 11.10 -19.02 -19.27
N PRO A 303 10.49 -19.75 -20.22
CA PRO A 303 9.70 -19.14 -21.29
C PRO A 303 8.58 -18.23 -20.76
N ALA A 304 8.20 -17.21 -21.53
CA ALA A 304 7.21 -16.21 -21.11
C ALA A 304 5.83 -16.82 -20.80
N ASP A 305 5.38 -17.79 -21.60
CA ASP A 305 4.13 -18.53 -21.39
C ASP A 305 4.16 -19.35 -20.09
N VAL A 306 5.33 -19.89 -19.74
CA VAL A 306 5.52 -20.62 -18.48
C VAL A 306 5.49 -19.68 -17.29
N LEU A 307 6.13 -18.51 -17.40
CA LEU A 307 6.08 -17.47 -16.35
C LEU A 307 4.66 -16.96 -16.13
N GLU A 308 3.90 -16.72 -17.19
CA GLU A 308 2.49 -16.34 -17.11
C GLU A 308 1.64 -17.45 -16.48
N GLY A 309 1.90 -18.71 -16.83
CA GLY A 309 1.24 -19.88 -16.21
C GLY A 309 1.52 -19.99 -14.70
N ILE A 310 2.77 -19.75 -14.28
CA ILE A 310 3.16 -19.72 -12.87
C ILE A 310 2.47 -18.57 -12.15
N GLU A 311 2.52 -17.36 -12.72
CA GLU A 311 1.86 -16.19 -12.15
C GLU A 311 0.36 -16.44 -11.97
N LYS A 312 -0.33 -16.91 -13.01
CA LYS A 312 -1.76 -17.24 -12.94
C LYS A 312 -2.06 -18.22 -11.81
N THR A 313 -1.22 -19.24 -11.64
CA THR A 313 -1.39 -20.24 -10.58
C THR A 313 -1.19 -19.61 -9.20
N VAL A 314 -0.10 -18.87 -8.98
CA VAL A 314 0.22 -18.21 -7.71
C VAL A 314 -0.85 -17.18 -7.32
N ILE A 315 -1.25 -16.33 -8.26
CA ILE A 315 -2.28 -15.30 -8.03
C ILE A 315 -3.63 -15.95 -7.73
N SER A 316 -4.00 -17.03 -8.43
CA SER A 316 -5.22 -17.79 -8.13
C SER A 316 -5.18 -18.41 -6.74
N THR A 317 -4.04 -18.98 -6.34
CA THR A 317 -3.86 -19.58 -5.01
C THR A 317 -3.93 -18.53 -3.89
N PHE A 318 -3.33 -17.36 -4.08
CA PHE A 318 -3.28 -16.33 -3.04
C PHE A 318 -4.56 -15.51 -2.91
N TYR A 319 -5.12 -15.05 -4.03
CA TYR A 319 -6.24 -14.10 -4.03
C TYR A 319 -7.62 -14.77 -4.09
N GLY A 320 -7.69 -16.07 -4.37
CA GLY A 320 -8.95 -16.82 -4.45
C GLY A 320 -9.93 -16.17 -5.44
N GLU A 321 -11.11 -15.79 -4.94
CA GLU A 321 -12.17 -15.17 -5.75
C GLU A 321 -11.77 -13.82 -6.37
N LEU A 322 -10.80 -13.11 -5.79
CA LEU A 322 -10.32 -11.82 -6.33
C LEU A 322 -9.34 -12.01 -7.50
N ALA A 323 -8.83 -13.22 -7.72
CA ALA A 323 -7.76 -13.49 -8.67
C ALA A 323 -8.06 -13.05 -10.13
N PRO A 324 -9.26 -13.27 -10.71
CA PRO A 324 -9.54 -12.81 -12.07
C PRO A 324 -9.38 -11.30 -12.22
N LYS A 325 -9.84 -10.53 -11.22
CA LYS A 325 -9.74 -9.08 -11.24
C LYS A 325 -8.32 -8.60 -11.02
N VAL A 326 -7.59 -9.23 -10.10
CA VAL A 326 -6.17 -8.95 -9.86
C VAL A 326 -5.34 -9.22 -11.12
N LEU A 327 -5.56 -10.34 -11.81
CA LEU A 327 -4.86 -10.65 -13.07
C LEU A 327 -5.16 -9.61 -14.15
N GLN A 328 -6.42 -9.16 -14.28
CA GLN A 328 -6.78 -8.09 -15.21
C GLN A 328 -5.99 -6.80 -14.93
N VAL A 329 -5.93 -6.36 -13.66
CA VAL A 329 -5.18 -5.15 -13.27
C VAL A 329 -3.69 -5.31 -13.56
N ARG A 330 -3.12 -6.48 -13.25
CA ARG A 330 -1.71 -6.77 -13.52
C ARG A 330 -1.40 -6.76 -15.02
N GLN A 331 -2.27 -7.32 -15.84
CA GLN A 331 -2.12 -7.27 -17.31
C GLN A 331 -2.20 -5.84 -17.83
N LEU A 332 -3.13 -5.02 -17.34
CA LEU A 332 -3.23 -3.61 -17.72
C LEU A 332 -1.97 -2.83 -17.36
N ARG A 333 -1.38 -3.04 -16.18
CA ARG A 333 -0.12 -2.41 -15.79
C ARG A 333 1.04 -2.83 -16.68
N LYS A 334 1.10 -4.10 -17.10
CA LYS A 334 2.10 -4.59 -18.06
C LYS A 334 1.93 -4.02 -19.48
N GLN A 335 0.70 -3.65 -19.86
CA GLN A 335 0.38 -3.10 -21.19
C GLN A 335 0.48 -1.56 -21.25
N GLY A 336 0.19 -0.87 -20.15
CA GLY A 336 0.21 0.59 -20.02
C GLY A 336 1.59 1.16 -19.68
N VAL A 337 2.54 0.29 -19.38
CA VAL A 337 3.96 0.59 -19.33
C VAL A 337 4.53 0.19 -20.68
N SER A 338 5.40 1.02 -21.25
CA SER A 338 6.42 0.55 -22.18
C SER A 338 7.32 -0.43 -21.42
N CYS A 339 6.77 -1.59 -21.04
CA CYS A 339 7.55 -2.68 -20.55
C CYS A 339 8.43 -3.01 -21.74
N VAL A 340 9.73 -2.90 -21.53
CA VAL A 340 10.76 -3.49 -22.35
C VAL A 340 10.27 -4.89 -22.72
N ASN A 341 9.64 -5.00 -23.89
CA ASN A 341 9.69 -6.23 -24.64
C ASN A 341 11.17 -6.43 -24.93
N ASP A 342 11.57 -7.69 -24.87
CA ASP A 342 12.88 -8.20 -25.27
C ASP A 342 13.94 -8.30 -24.17
N VAL A 343 13.85 -9.42 -23.43
CA VAL A 343 15.06 -10.21 -23.10
C VAL A 343 15.44 -11.11 -24.29
N SER A 344 15.21 -10.64 -25.52
CA SER A 344 15.62 -11.33 -26.75
C SER A 344 15.88 -10.32 -27.86
N THR A 345 17.17 -10.09 -28.14
CA THR A 345 17.71 -9.53 -29.39
C THR A 345 17.35 -8.08 -29.75
N ILE A 346 18.28 -7.14 -29.49
CA ILE A 346 18.50 -6.00 -30.38
C ILE A 346 20.01 -5.89 -30.67
N GLU A 347 20.39 -6.38 -31.84
CA GLU A 347 21.59 -5.93 -32.54
C GLU A 347 21.37 -4.50 -33.07
N GLY A 348 22.39 -3.65 -32.94
CA GLY A 348 22.68 -2.56 -33.89
C GLY A 348 21.74 -1.34 -33.89
N GLY A 349 22.10 -0.30 -33.15
CA GLY A 349 21.58 1.05 -33.35
C GLY A 349 22.36 2.10 -32.56
N LYS A 350 23.27 2.82 -33.21
CA LYS A 350 24.04 3.92 -32.62
C LYS A 350 23.15 5.12 -32.31
N ALA A 351 23.33 5.73 -31.13
CA ALA A 351 23.05 7.14 -30.91
C ALA A 351 24.12 7.76 -29.98
N SER A 352 24.34 9.05 -30.18
CA SER A 352 25.53 9.89 -29.93
C SER A 352 25.99 10.10 -28.48
N GLU A 353 27.30 10.34 -28.33
CA GLU A 353 28.00 10.75 -27.10
C GLU A 353 27.55 12.11 -26.53
N VAL A 354 27.59 12.22 -25.20
CA VAL A 354 27.60 13.48 -24.45
C VAL A 354 28.66 13.35 -23.33
N PRO A 355 29.49 14.39 -23.06
CA PRO A 355 30.88 14.24 -22.62
C PRO A 355 31.06 13.92 -21.13
N ARG A 356 32.17 13.24 -20.83
CA ARG A 356 32.73 13.10 -19.47
C ARG A 356 33.72 14.23 -19.21
N GLU A 357 33.61 14.92 -18.07
CA GLU A 357 34.75 15.66 -17.52
C GLU A 357 35.69 14.69 -16.82
N GLU A 358 36.96 14.79 -17.20
CA GLU A 358 38.09 14.02 -16.67
C GLU A 358 38.73 14.72 -15.46
N GLY A 359 39.21 13.91 -14.50
CA GLY A 359 40.27 14.28 -13.55
C GLY A 359 39.77 14.91 -12.24
N THR A 360 40.22 14.50 -11.06
CA THR A 360 41.42 13.75 -10.64
C THR A 360 41.17 13.01 -9.34
#